data_AF-A0A8C2J236-F1
#
_entry.id   AF-A0A8C2J236-F1
#
_cell.length_a   1.000
_cell.length_b   1.000
_cell.length_c   1.000
_cell.angle_alpha   90.00
_cell.angle_beta   90.00
_cell.angle_gamma   90.00
#
_symmetry.space_group_name_H-M   'P 1'
#
loop_
_entity.id
_entity.type
_entity.pdbx_description
1 polymer ?
#
loop_
_entity_poly.entity_id
_entity_poly.type
_entity_poly.pdbx_seq_one_letter_code
_entity_poly.pdbx_strand_id
1 'polypeptide(L)'
;MTYTDRPKCNLHAHRQTCISVYLIKFFSCLPTGQNELDPQNSDQVTRQNRIQQLEYNYSVCAKKRMQLLQEAVCALELCQASLILRIKSWRWEQHRATIGVQFDDNLGPLQTWCEQLLGVNSNLRQELMLVKRDHGVVEQFHTLQESLAHVLQTLIKNSLVVDKQPPQVIKTQSKFSTTVRYLLGEKMAPGKPVLLKAQIITEAQARQGVVPNENVGELINSTAILEHNTASKNTCATFRNMSIRKIKRADRKGSESVTEEKFALLFTTELTITGCESPYSIQAISLPVVVIVHGSQEINAMATIIWDCAFSEPDRVPFIVPERVPWKQMCEALSSKFMSEVQTQRCLDRYNFHFLAQKIFDQPDITEDFSNMPVSWAQFNKEVLPGRTFTFWQWFEGVMDLTKKCLRDYWSEGLIFGFIGKQHLHVILQNKPNGTFLLRFSDSEIGGITIAYVGPSDNGGRKIQNIQPFTKKDLDSAGLGDRIRDINCITHVYPDLPKNEVFKKFFTVPSPPNPDGYLPFKLTTVVNPGDQRSTASIPPDTPMDIFGQPMSNVYGQNMNQGIFSPLPQSTPPYMPEQIPGQGPLYQSPMPQASSSEEIDMEALEGILSSICQNTNKDLN
;
A
#
# COMPACT_ATOMS: atom_id res chain seq x y z
N MET A 1 3.55 -43.13 33.78
CA MET A 1 2.19 -43.56 33.40
C MET A 1 1.75 -42.64 32.26
N THR A 2 2.20 -42.93 31.03
CA THR A 2 1.61 -43.81 30.01
C THR A 2 0.63 -43.10 29.09
N TYR A 3 1.13 -42.83 27.87
CA TYR A 3 0.51 -42.87 26.55
C TYR A 3 -0.72 -41.99 26.24
N THR A 4 -0.54 -41.05 25.30
CA THR A 4 -0.82 -41.34 23.88
C THR A 4 -0.12 -40.35 22.96
N ASP A 5 0.76 -40.90 22.12
CA ASP A 5 1.41 -40.26 20.97
C ASP A 5 0.40 -39.79 19.92
N ARG A 6 0.62 -38.58 19.38
CA ARG A 6 0.18 -38.21 18.02
C ARG A 6 1.39 -37.62 17.28
N PRO A 7 1.83 -38.20 16.16
CA PRO A 7 2.92 -37.63 15.38
C PRO A 7 2.42 -36.39 14.63
N LYS A 8 3.10 -35.26 14.83
CA LYS A 8 2.97 -34.07 14.00
C LYS A 8 3.36 -34.45 12.57
N CYS A 9 2.39 -34.34 11.65
CA CYS A 9 2.50 -34.74 10.26
C CYS A 9 3.73 -34.14 9.55
N ASN A 10 4.58 -35.03 9.09
CA ASN A 10 5.55 -34.82 8.02
C ASN A 10 4.80 -34.64 6.68
N LEU A 11 4.17 -33.47 6.47
CA LEU A 11 3.46 -33.15 5.22
C LEU A 11 4.41 -32.60 4.13
N HIS A 12 5.69 -32.39 4.47
CA HIS A 12 6.68 -31.80 3.57
C HIS A 12 7.35 -32.82 2.63
N ALA A 13 7.26 -34.11 2.95
CA ALA A 13 7.91 -35.20 2.19
C ALA A 13 6.98 -35.92 1.20
N HIS A 14 5.67 -35.64 1.20
CA HIS A 14 4.69 -36.32 0.34
C HIS A 14 4.28 -35.54 -0.92
N ARG A 15 4.77 -34.31 -1.08
CA ARG A 15 4.43 -33.41 -2.20
C ARG A 15 5.44 -33.43 -3.35
N GLN A 16 6.58 -34.10 -3.16
CA GLN A 16 7.67 -34.21 -4.16
C GLN A 16 7.49 -35.38 -5.14
N THR A 17 6.42 -36.17 -4.95
CA THR A 17 6.32 -37.52 -5.51
C THR A 17 5.42 -37.61 -6.73
N CYS A 18 4.43 -36.74 -6.94
CA CYS A 18 3.45 -36.99 -8.02
C CYS A 18 4.08 -36.99 -9.42
N ILE A 19 4.99 -36.06 -9.73
CA ILE A 19 5.70 -36.02 -11.04
C ILE A 19 6.92 -36.97 -11.07
N SER A 20 7.62 -37.14 -9.94
CA SER A 20 8.72 -38.13 -9.82
C SER A 20 8.22 -39.58 -9.94
N VAL A 21 6.98 -39.86 -9.55
CA VAL A 21 6.34 -41.20 -9.67
C VAL A 21 6.02 -41.53 -11.13
N TYR A 22 5.69 -40.54 -11.97
CA TYR A 22 5.56 -40.76 -13.42
C TYR A 22 6.90 -41.14 -14.08
N LEU A 23 8.02 -40.55 -13.64
CA LEU A 23 9.37 -40.82 -14.16
C LEU A 23 9.98 -42.14 -13.66
N ILE A 24 9.77 -42.48 -12.38
CA ILE A 24 10.30 -43.73 -11.79
C ILE A 24 9.55 -44.97 -12.32
N LYS A 25 8.24 -44.88 -12.58
CA LYS A 25 7.47 -46.01 -13.14
C LYS A 25 7.85 -46.33 -14.60
N PHE A 26 8.35 -45.36 -15.37
CA PHE A 26 8.72 -45.60 -16.78
C PHE A 26 10.02 -46.42 -16.94
N PHE A 27 10.97 -46.30 -16.01
CA PHE A 27 12.20 -47.11 -16.03
C PHE A 27 11.99 -48.61 -15.71
N SER A 28 10.80 -49.00 -15.26
CA SER A 28 10.47 -50.39 -14.92
C SER A 28 9.88 -51.22 -16.08
N CYS A 29 9.70 -50.63 -17.27
CA CYS A 29 9.17 -51.32 -18.45
C CYS A 29 10.24 -51.74 -19.49
N LEU A 30 11.53 -51.68 -19.16
CA LEU A 30 12.58 -52.26 -20.01
C LEU A 30 12.56 -53.79 -19.86
N PRO A 31 12.46 -54.57 -20.96
CA PRO A 31 12.53 -56.03 -20.86
C PRO A 31 13.94 -56.45 -20.44
N THR A 32 14.08 -57.04 -19.26
CA THR A 32 15.28 -57.75 -18.83
C THR A 32 15.38 -59.06 -19.61
N GLY A 33 16.33 -59.13 -20.54
CA GLY A 33 16.58 -60.30 -21.37
C GLY A 33 17.03 -61.51 -20.55
N GLN A 34 16.35 -62.64 -20.72
CA GLN A 34 16.83 -63.96 -20.32
C GLN A 34 17.24 -64.73 -21.58
N ASN A 35 18.49 -65.21 -21.59
CA ASN A 35 19.07 -66.07 -22.62
C ASN A 35 18.74 -67.54 -22.31
N GLU A 36 18.12 -68.25 -23.25
CA GLU A 36 18.14 -69.72 -23.31
C GLU A 36 18.36 -70.18 -24.77
N LEU A 37 19.13 -71.27 -24.92
CA LEU A 37 19.70 -71.81 -26.18
C LEU A 37 18.91 -73.04 -26.70
N ASP A 38 18.41 -72.94 -27.95
CA ASP A 38 18.19 -73.93 -29.07
C ASP A 38 17.43 -75.30 -28.86
N PRO A 39 16.90 -76.04 -29.90
CA PRO A 39 17.06 -75.90 -31.38
C PRO A 39 15.82 -76.13 -32.34
N GLN A 40 15.91 -75.47 -33.51
CA GLN A 40 15.51 -75.74 -34.93
C GLN A 40 14.15 -76.30 -35.43
N ASN A 41 13.58 -75.51 -36.37
CA ASN A 41 12.79 -75.81 -37.60
C ASN A 41 11.26 -75.78 -37.63
N SER A 42 10.59 -75.40 -36.53
CA SER A 42 9.24 -74.76 -36.56
C SER A 42 9.29 -73.26 -36.19
N ASP A 43 10.52 -72.76 -36.05
CA ASP A 43 10.86 -71.57 -35.26
C ASP A 43 10.71 -70.26 -36.01
N GLN A 44 10.77 -70.25 -37.34
CA GLN A 44 10.91 -69.00 -38.09
C GLN A 44 9.60 -68.19 -38.12
N VAL A 45 8.45 -68.84 -38.33
CA VAL A 45 7.13 -68.19 -38.33
C VAL A 45 6.72 -67.76 -36.92
N THR A 46 6.99 -68.59 -35.92
CA THR A 46 6.71 -68.28 -34.50
C THR A 46 7.58 -67.13 -34.01
N ARG A 47 8.87 -67.12 -34.36
CA ARG A 47 9.79 -66.02 -34.06
C ARG A 47 9.41 -64.75 -34.82
N GLN A 48 8.95 -64.86 -36.08
CA GLN A 48 8.46 -63.72 -36.87
C GLN A 48 7.18 -63.11 -36.25
N ASN A 49 6.22 -63.94 -35.85
CA ASN A 49 5.00 -63.49 -35.17
C ASN A 49 5.32 -62.83 -33.82
N ARG A 50 6.29 -63.38 -33.06
CA ARG A 50 6.76 -62.78 -31.81
C ARG A 50 7.45 -61.44 -32.02
N ILE A 51 8.26 -61.30 -33.08
CA ILE A 51 8.87 -60.02 -33.46
C ILE A 51 7.80 -59.00 -33.83
N GLN A 52 6.82 -59.36 -34.67
CA GLN A 52 5.70 -58.47 -35.03
C GLN A 52 4.89 -58.03 -33.81
N GLN A 53 4.66 -58.94 -32.85
CA GLN A 53 3.96 -58.60 -31.61
C GLN A 53 4.78 -57.65 -30.72
N LEU A 54 6.10 -57.84 -30.65
CA LEU A 54 7.00 -56.94 -29.91
C LEU A 54 7.09 -55.56 -30.58
N GLU A 55 7.15 -55.49 -31.91
CA GLU A 55 7.11 -54.25 -32.69
C GLU A 55 5.79 -53.50 -32.49
N TYR A 56 4.66 -54.23 -32.48
CA TYR A 56 3.34 -53.66 -32.17
C TYR A 56 3.30 -53.09 -30.75
N ASN A 57 3.69 -53.87 -29.75
CA ASN A 57 3.72 -53.44 -28.35
C ASN A 57 4.63 -52.22 -28.16
N TYR A 58 5.80 -52.23 -28.80
CA TYR A 58 6.73 -51.09 -28.81
C TYR A 58 6.06 -49.84 -29.40
N SER A 59 5.37 -49.96 -30.53
CA SER A 59 4.68 -48.83 -31.17
C SER A 59 3.57 -48.23 -30.29
N VAL A 60 2.83 -49.08 -29.57
CA VAL A 60 1.79 -48.65 -28.62
C VAL A 60 2.40 -47.92 -27.43
N CYS A 61 3.45 -48.49 -26.84
CA CYS A 61 4.19 -47.86 -25.74
C CYS A 61 4.81 -46.52 -26.15
N ALA A 62 5.40 -46.44 -27.34
CA ALA A 62 5.97 -45.22 -27.90
C ALA A 62 4.92 -44.10 -28.02
N LYS A 63 3.76 -44.43 -28.58
CA LYS A 63 2.64 -43.48 -28.72
C LYS A 63 2.11 -43.02 -27.36
N LYS A 64 1.99 -43.94 -26.38
CA LYS A 64 1.54 -43.58 -25.03
C LYS A 64 2.56 -42.71 -24.30
N ARG A 65 3.87 -42.99 -24.44
CA ARG A 65 4.95 -42.17 -23.88
C ARG A 65 4.89 -40.74 -24.41
N MET A 66 4.70 -40.57 -25.72
CA MET A 66 4.54 -39.26 -26.35
C MET A 66 3.32 -38.51 -25.81
N GLN A 67 2.18 -39.18 -25.71
CA GLN A 67 0.96 -38.59 -25.16
C GLN A 67 1.16 -38.08 -23.73
N LEU A 68 1.75 -38.91 -22.86
CA LEU A 68 2.03 -38.53 -21.46
C LEU A 68 3.00 -37.35 -21.38
N LEU A 69 3.99 -37.30 -22.27
CA LEU A 69 4.92 -36.17 -22.34
C LEU A 69 4.20 -34.87 -22.72
N GLN A 70 3.30 -34.93 -23.70
CA GLN A 70 2.49 -33.79 -24.12
C GLN A 70 1.57 -33.31 -22.98
N GLU A 71 0.87 -34.23 -22.30
CA GLU A 71 0.03 -33.91 -21.15
C GLU A 71 0.84 -33.25 -20.01
N ALA A 72 2.05 -33.75 -19.74
CA ALA A 72 2.93 -33.17 -18.72
C ALA A 72 3.43 -31.77 -19.07
N VAL A 73 3.73 -31.51 -20.35
CA VAL A 73 4.11 -30.17 -20.83
C VAL A 73 2.93 -29.19 -20.69
N CYS A 74 1.72 -29.59 -21.07
CA CYS A 74 0.52 -28.76 -20.88
C CYS A 74 0.24 -28.47 -19.40
N ALA A 75 0.39 -29.47 -18.51
CA ALA A 75 0.25 -29.26 -17.07
C ALA A 75 1.30 -28.27 -16.53
N LEU A 76 2.54 -28.35 -17.01
CA LEU A 76 3.60 -27.41 -16.66
C LEU A 76 3.27 -25.98 -17.11
N GLU A 77 2.73 -25.79 -18.31
CA GLU A 77 2.28 -24.49 -18.82
C GLU A 77 1.19 -23.87 -17.93
N LEU A 78 0.19 -24.66 -17.52
CA LEU A 78 -0.89 -24.21 -16.63
C LEU A 78 -0.39 -23.82 -15.23
N CYS A 79 0.49 -24.64 -14.65
CA CYS A 79 1.11 -24.35 -13.36
C CYS A 79 1.98 -23.07 -13.43
N GLN A 80 2.72 -22.90 -14.52
CA GLN A 80 3.48 -21.67 -14.74
C GLN A 80 2.57 -20.45 -14.85
N ALA A 81 1.51 -20.51 -15.65
CA ALA A 81 0.59 -19.38 -15.81
C ALA A 81 0.03 -18.93 -14.45
N SER A 82 -0.34 -19.89 -13.60
CA SER A 82 -0.81 -19.63 -12.23
C SER A 82 0.26 -18.98 -11.36
N LEU A 83 1.51 -19.48 -11.42
CA LEU A 83 2.64 -18.87 -10.70
C LEU A 83 2.91 -17.43 -11.15
N ILE A 84 2.93 -17.17 -12.47
CA ILE A 84 3.15 -15.83 -12.99
C ILE A 84 2.05 -14.87 -12.55
N LEU A 85 0.79 -15.31 -12.56
CA LEU A 85 -0.32 -14.52 -12.05
C LEU A 85 -0.19 -14.21 -10.55
N ARG A 86 0.27 -15.19 -9.75
CA ARG A 86 0.54 -14.95 -8.32
C ARG A 86 1.70 -13.98 -8.10
N ILE A 87 2.78 -14.04 -8.89
CA ILE A 87 3.89 -13.06 -8.84
C ILE A 87 3.38 -11.66 -9.20
N LYS A 88 2.54 -11.52 -10.23
CA LYS A 88 1.89 -10.24 -10.56
C LYS A 88 1.04 -9.73 -9.41
N SER A 89 0.25 -10.60 -8.79
CA SER A 89 -0.59 -10.28 -7.63
C SER A 89 0.26 -9.82 -6.44
N TRP A 90 1.38 -10.49 -6.16
CA TRP A 90 2.32 -10.07 -5.11
C TRP A 90 2.91 -8.67 -5.38
N ARG A 91 3.28 -8.38 -6.64
CA ARG A 91 3.76 -7.04 -7.04
C ARG A 91 2.67 -5.98 -6.88
N TRP A 92 1.43 -6.35 -7.17
CA TRP A 92 0.26 -5.49 -7.01
C TRP A 92 -0.03 -5.21 -5.52
N GLU A 93 0.00 -6.24 -4.68
CA GLU A 93 -0.12 -6.13 -3.22
C GLU A 93 0.99 -5.22 -2.65
N GLN A 94 2.24 -5.40 -3.10
CA GLN A 94 3.37 -4.53 -2.74
C GLN A 94 3.14 -3.07 -3.16
N HIS A 95 2.51 -2.83 -4.32
CA HIS A 95 2.14 -1.49 -4.75
C HIS A 95 1.14 -0.89 -3.77
N ARG A 96 0.05 -1.60 -3.48
CA ARG A 96 -1.03 -1.18 -2.57
C ARG A 96 -0.55 -0.92 -1.14
N ALA A 97 0.54 -1.56 -0.72
CA ALA A 97 1.18 -1.25 0.56
C ALA A 97 1.59 0.23 0.70
N THR A 98 1.78 0.95 -0.42
CA THR A 98 2.11 2.39 -0.42
C THR A 98 0.99 3.26 0.18
N ILE A 99 -0.27 2.82 0.06
CA ILE A 99 -1.42 3.46 0.73
C ILE A 99 -1.82 2.74 2.04
N GLY A 100 -0.92 1.92 2.59
CA GLY A 100 -1.11 1.32 3.91
C GLY A 100 -1.91 0.02 3.95
N VAL A 101 -2.21 -0.58 2.79
CA VAL A 101 -2.82 -1.92 2.74
C VAL A 101 -1.81 -2.94 3.28
N GLN A 102 -2.28 -3.90 4.08
CA GLN A 102 -1.42 -4.96 4.60
C GLN A 102 -0.81 -5.77 3.45
N PHE A 103 0.47 -6.12 3.62
CA PHE A 103 1.26 -6.78 2.59
C PHE A 103 2.20 -7.80 3.23
N ASP A 104 2.17 -9.02 2.71
CA ASP A 104 3.13 -10.07 3.05
C ASP A 104 4.33 -10.02 2.09
N ASP A 105 5.49 -9.64 2.63
CA ASP A 105 6.73 -9.54 1.85
C ASP A 105 7.47 -10.87 1.72
N ASN A 106 6.92 -11.97 2.22
CA ASN A 106 7.53 -13.30 2.14
C ASN A 106 7.49 -13.90 0.72
N LEU A 107 8.60 -13.77 0.01
CA LEU A 107 8.80 -14.38 -1.31
C LEU A 107 9.18 -15.87 -1.28
N GLY A 108 9.38 -16.48 -0.10
CA GLY A 108 9.85 -17.86 0.05
C GLY A 108 8.99 -18.92 -0.67
N PRO A 109 7.64 -18.88 -0.54
CA PRO A 109 6.77 -19.76 -1.30
C PRO A 109 6.96 -19.59 -2.81
N LEU A 110 6.96 -18.36 -3.33
CA LEU A 110 7.11 -18.11 -4.78
C LEU A 110 8.46 -18.58 -5.31
N GLN A 111 9.54 -18.38 -4.55
CA GLN A 111 10.85 -18.93 -4.87
C GLN A 111 10.81 -20.47 -5.00
N THR A 112 10.20 -21.15 -4.02
CA THR A 112 10.08 -22.62 -4.03
C THR A 112 9.35 -23.10 -5.28
N TRP A 113 8.24 -22.45 -5.65
CA TRP A 113 7.50 -22.77 -6.86
C TRP A 113 8.31 -22.52 -8.14
N CYS A 114 9.03 -21.39 -8.24
CA CYS A 114 9.93 -21.13 -9.36
C CYS A 114 10.96 -22.26 -9.52
N GLU A 115 11.65 -22.64 -8.44
CA GLU A 115 12.68 -23.67 -8.45
C GLU A 115 12.13 -25.05 -8.83
N GLN A 116 10.93 -25.40 -8.34
CA GLN A 116 10.25 -26.65 -8.67
C GLN A 116 9.85 -26.71 -10.15
N LEU A 117 9.24 -25.66 -10.69
CA LEU A 117 8.86 -25.62 -12.11
C LEU A 117 10.09 -25.68 -13.03
N LEU A 118 11.19 -25.05 -12.64
CA LEU A 118 12.47 -25.16 -13.35
C LEU A 118 13.01 -26.61 -13.36
N GLY A 119 12.89 -27.31 -12.22
CA GLY A 119 13.24 -28.72 -12.11
C GLY A 119 12.39 -29.61 -13.01
N VAL A 120 11.07 -29.43 -12.99
CA VAL A 120 10.14 -30.18 -13.85
C VAL A 120 10.45 -29.93 -15.34
N ASN A 121 10.65 -28.66 -15.72
CA ASN A 121 11.00 -28.31 -17.10
C ASN A 121 12.30 -29.01 -17.57
N SER A 122 13.33 -29.04 -16.71
CA SER A 122 14.59 -29.74 -16.98
C SER A 122 14.39 -31.25 -17.18
N ASN A 123 13.60 -31.89 -16.30
CA ASN A 123 13.31 -33.32 -16.40
C ASN A 123 12.54 -33.66 -17.69
N LEU A 124 11.55 -32.85 -18.06
CA LEU A 124 10.78 -33.07 -19.29
C LEU A 124 11.64 -32.90 -20.55
N ARG A 125 12.60 -31.96 -20.55
CA ARG A 125 13.57 -31.85 -21.66
C ARG A 125 14.48 -33.07 -21.76
N GLN A 126 14.93 -33.61 -20.64
CA GLN A 126 15.73 -34.82 -20.63
C GLN A 126 14.94 -36.02 -21.18
N GLU A 127 13.68 -36.18 -20.77
CA GLU A 127 12.80 -37.21 -21.34
C GLU A 127 12.59 -37.02 -22.84
N LEU A 128 12.31 -35.79 -23.29
CA LEU A 128 12.15 -35.49 -24.71
C LEU A 128 13.40 -35.88 -25.53
N MET A 129 14.60 -35.66 -24.98
CA MET A 129 15.86 -36.08 -25.60
C MET A 129 15.95 -37.62 -25.73
N LEU A 130 15.58 -38.36 -24.68
CA LEU A 130 15.58 -39.82 -24.69
C LEU A 130 14.58 -40.38 -25.72
N VAL A 131 13.35 -39.88 -25.70
CA VAL A 131 12.28 -40.31 -26.62
C VAL A 131 12.67 -40.04 -28.08
N LYS A 132 13.31 -38.91 -28.36
CA LYS A 132 13.79 -38.53 -29.71
C LYS A 132 14.88 -39.49 -30.23
N ARG A 133 15.76 -39.98 -29.34
CA ARG A 133 16.77 -40.98 -29.69
C ARG A 133 16.16 -42.31 -30.09
N ASP A 134 15.08 -42.71 -29.42
CA ASP A 134 14.44 -44.01 -29.59
C ASP A 134 13.52 -44.06 -30.83
N HIS A 135 12.88 -42.95 -31.21
CA HIS A 135 11.79 -42.96 -32.20
C HIS A 135 12.00 -42.04 -33.43
N GLY A 136 13.15 -41.36 -33.53
CA GLY A 136 13.45 -40.46 -34.66
C GLY A 136 12.83 -39.06 -34.54
N VAL A 137 12.95 -38.25 -35.58
CA VAL A 137 12.47 -36.85 -35.60
C VAL A 137 11.05 -36.79 -36.18
N VAL A 138 10.08 -36.51 -35.33
CA VAL A 138 8.68 -36.23 -35.69
C VAL A 138 8.37 -34.76 -35.35
N GLU A 139 7.53 -34.07 -36.13
CA GLU A 139 7.17 -32.66 -35.89
C GLU A 139 6.72 -32.38 -34.44
N GLN A 140 6.01 -33.33 -33.82
CA GLN A 140 5.54 -33.24 -32.43
C GLN A 140 6.68 -33.02 -31.42
N PHE A 141 7.88 -33.56 -31.66
CA PHE A 141 9.04 -33.33 -30.79
C PHE A 141 9.51 -31.87 -30.86
N HIS A 142 9.47 -31.27 -32.04
CA HIS A 142 9.84 -29.88 -32.22
C HIS A 142 8.91 -28.95 -31.45
N THR A 143 7.60 -29.17 -31.57
CA THR A 143 6.59 -28.40 -30.85
C THR A 143 6.76 -28.49 -29.33
N LEU A 144 6.99 -29.69 -28.79
CA LEU A 144 7.25 -29.86 -27.35
C LEU A 144 8.56 -29.21 -26.91
N GLN A 145 9.61 -29.27 -27.74
CA GLN A 145 10.89 -28.62 -27.46
C GLN A 145 10.73 -27.09 -27.40
N GLU A 146 9.99 -26.51 -28.35
CA GLU A 146 9.68 -25.07 -28.38
C GLU A 146 8.83 -24.63 -27.20
N SER A 147 7.77 -25.38 -26.86
CA SER A 147 6.94 -25.11 -25.68
C SER A 147 7.79 -25.13 -24.40
N LEU A 148 8.60 -26.17 -24.19
CA LEU A 148 9.50 -26.25 -23.03
C LEU A 148 10.50 -25.09 -23.00
N ALA A 149 11.04 -24.67 -24.14
CA ALA A 149 11.92 -23.50 -24.27
C ALA A 149 11.20 -22.21 -23.88
N HIS A 150 9.99 -21.98 -24.39
CA HIS A 150 9.16 -20.83 -24.10
C HIS A 150 8.79 -20.75 -22.60
N VAL A 151 8.35 -21.87 -22.02
CA VAL A 151 8.05 -21.99 -20.59
C VAL A 151 9.27 -21.62 -19.76
N LEU A 152 10.46 -22.16 -20.06
CA LEU A 152 11.66 -21.80 -19.33
C LEU A 152 11.99 -20.31 -19.44
N GLN A 153 11.95 -19.76 -20.65
CA GLN A 153 12.27 -18.36 -20.89
C GLN A 153 11.33 -17.45 -20.11
N THR A 154 10.04 -17.77 -20.08
CA THR A 154 9.01 -17.04 -19.34
C THR A 154 9.25 -17.12 -17.83
N LEU A 155 9.59 -18.30 -17.31
CA LEU A 155 9.92 -18.49 -15.90
C LEU A 155 11.12 -17.64 -15.47
N ILE A 156 12.21 -17.70 -16.24
CA ILE A 156 13.46 -16.99 -15.96
C ILE A 156 13.22 -15.48 -15.95
N LYS A 157 12.50 -14.95 -16.95
CA LYS A 157 12.21 -13.51 -17.07
C LYS A 157 11.35 -12.99 -15.91
N ASN A 158 10.37 -13.77 -15.45
CA ASN A 158 9.46 -13.35 -14.39
C ASN A 158 9.99 -13.64 -12.97
N SER A 159 11.14 -14.29 -12.84
CA SER A 159 11.75 -14.60 -11.54
C SER A 159 12.60 -13.46 -10.96
N LEU A 160 12.74 -12.34 -11.67
CA LEU A 160 13.41 -11.13 -11.15
C LEU A 160 12.38 -10.14 -10.62
N VAL A 161 12.43 -9.84 -9.33
CA VAL A 161 11.46 -8.95 -8.66
C VAL A 161 12.16 -7.89 -7.82
N VAL A 162 11.54 -6.72 -7.68
CA VAL A 162 12.01 -5.68 -6.76
C VAL A 162 11.47 -5.98 -5.37
N ASP A 163 12.29 -6.59 -4.53
CA ASP A 163 11.95 -7.02 -3.17
C ASP A 163 11.71 -5.81 -2.25
N LYS A 164 12.68 -4.89 -2.22
CA LYS A 164 12.56 -3.63 -1.48
C LYS A 164 12.56 -2.46 -2.47
N GLN A 165 11.39 -1.85 -2.65
CA GLN A 165 11.19 -0.72 -3.55
C GLN A 165 12.05 0.49 -3.12
N PRO A 166 12.52 1.31 -4.08
CA PRO A 166 13.08 2.62 -3.73
C PRO A 166 12.00 3.49 -3.07
N PRO A 167 12.37 4.55 -2.35
CA PRO A 167 11.40 5.56 -1.92
C PRO A 167 10.61 6.07 -3.13
N GLN A 168 9.28 6.11 -3.03
CA GLN A 168 8.43 6.53 -4.15
C GLN A 168 8.55 8.04 -4.44
N VAL A 169 9.07 8.83 -3.49
CA VAL A 169 9.48 10.22 -3.72
C VAL A 169 10.97 10.32 -3.44
N ILE A 170 11.76 10.68 -4.46
CA ILE A 170 13.22 10.74 -4.37
C ILE A 170 13.68 12.18 -4.57
N LYS A 171 14.34 12.74 -3.57
CA LYS A 171 15.03 14.03 -3.72
C LYS A 171 16.38 13.85 -4.41
N THR A 172 16.66 14.65 -5.45
CA THR A 172 17.97 14.67 -6.11
C THR A 172 19.09 14.87 -5.10
N GLN A 173 20.24 14.24 -5.33
CA GLN A 173 21.44 14.28 -4.47
C GLN A 173 21.25 13.66 -3.07
N SER A 174 20.04 13.19 -2.74
CA SER A 174 19.81 12.42 -1.52
C SER A 174 20.17 10.96 -1.75
N LYS A 175 20.59 10.27 -0.69
CA LYS A 175 20.94 8.85 -0.74
C LYS A 175 19.68 8.02 -0.51
N PHE A 176 19.53 6.94 -1.26
CA PHE A 176 18.48 5.94 -1.06
C PHE A 176 19.02 4.54 -1.29
N SER A 177 18.19 3.52 -1.08
CA SER A 177 18.54 2.12 -1.31
C SER A 177 17.33 1.35 -1.84
N THR A 178 17.60 0.24 -2.51
CA THR A 178 16.59 -0.68 -3.06
C THR A 178 17.23 -2.06 -3.20
N THR A 179 16.40 -3.11 -3.13
CA THR A 179 16.86 -4.49 -3.25
C THR A 179 16.08 -5.19 -4.33
N VAL A 180 16.80 -5.85 -5.24
CA VAL A 180 16.23 -6.72 -6.26
C VAL A 180 16.56 -8.16 -5.90
N ARG A 181 15.59 -9.05 -6.02
CA ARG A 181 15.73 -10.47 -5.72
C ARG A 181 15.51 -11.31 -6.97
N TYR A 182 16.32 -12.35 -7.12
CA TYR A 182 16.14 -13.36 -8.15
C TYR A 182 15.69 -14.68 -7.51
N LEU A 183 14.51 -15.15 -7.90
CA LEU A 183 13.83 -16.31 -7.31
C LEU A 183 14.40 -17.66 -7.79
N LEU A 184 15.34 -17.68 -8.73
CA LEU A 184 16.03 -18.90 -9.20
C LEU A 184 17.52 -18.87 -8.85
N GLY A 185 17.86 -18.17 -7.76
CA GLY A 185 19.22 -17.91 -7.33
C GLY A 185 20.11 -19.14 -7.18
N GLU A 186 19.62 -20.20 -6.54
CA GLU A 186 20.38 -21.46 -6.34
C GLU A 186 20.75 -22.17 -7.65
N LYS A 187 20.04 -21.86 -8.75
CA LYS A 187 20.23 -22.51 -10.05
C LYS A 187 21.08 -21.66 -11.01
N MET A 188 21.52 -20.48 -10.59
CA MET A 188 22.46 -19.68 -11.38
C MET A 188 23.77 -20.45 -11.60
N ALA A 189 24.32 -20.37 -12.80
CA ALA A 189 25.56 -21.03 -13.14
C ALA A 189 26.72 -20.46 -12.29
N PRO A 190 27.59 -21.31 -11.73
CA PRO A 190 28.76 -20.84 -11.00
C PRO A 190 29.71 -20.12 -11.97
N GLY A 191 30.36 -19.05 -11.49
CA GLY A 191 31.29 -18.30 -12.32
C GLY A 191 31.45 -16.86 -11.90
N LYS A 192 31.49 -15.96 -12.89
CA LYS A 192 31.67 -14.52 -12.66
C LYS A 192 30.49 -13.95 -11.85
N PRO A 193 30.74 -13.01 -10.93
CA PRO A 193 29.67 -12.30 -10.25
C PRO A 193 28.72 -11.66 -11.25
N VAL A 194 27.42 -11.96 -11.12
CA VAL A 194 26.38 -11.38 -11.98
C VAL A 194 26.08 -9.97 -11.49
N LEU A 195 26.27 -8.99 -12.37
CA LEU A 195 26.05 -7.58 -12.06
C LEU A 195 24.66 -7.14 -12.53
N LEU A 196 23.85 -6.61 -11.62
CA LEU A 196 22.65 -5.85 -11.98
C LEU A 196 23.03 -4.37 -12.18
N LYS A 197 22.48 -3.78 -13.23
CA LYS A 197 22.56 -2.35 -13.51
C LYS A 197 21.19 -1.71 -13.34
N ALA A 198 21.13 -0.59 -12.65
CA ALA A 198 19.95 0.25 -12.51
C ALA A 198 20.06 1.47 -13.44
N GLN A 199 18.97 1.80 -14.11
CA GLN A 199 18.81 3.01 -14.92
C GLN A 199 17.48 3.67 -14.56
N ILE A 200 17.45 4.99 -14.49
CA ILE A 200 16.19 5.71 -14.36
C ILE A 200 15.57 5.88 -15.75
N ILE A 201 14.29 5.58 -15.87
CA ILE A 201 13.51 5.65 -17.11
C ILE A 201 12.25 6.49 -16.92
N THR A 202 11.78 7.15 -17.98
CA THR A 202 10.50 7.87 -17.97
C THR A 202 9.32 6.91 -18.11
N GLU A 203 8.11 7.39 -17.84
CA GLU A 203 6.89 6.65 -18.13
C GLU A 203 6.81 6.20 -19.61
N ALA A 204 7.13 7.09 -20.56
CA ALA A 204 7.12 6.74 -21.99
C ALA A 204 8.10 5.60 -22.34
N GLN A 205 9.29 5.60 -21.72
CA GLN A 205 10.26 4.52 -21.87
C GLN A 205 9.78 3.22 -21.22
N ALA A 206 9.14 3.28 -20.04
CA ALA A 206 8.57 2.12 -19.37
C ALA A 206 7.48 1.43 -20.23
N ARG A 207 6.69 2.21 -20.99
CA ARG A 207 5.66 1.69 -21.91
C ARG A 207 6.22 0.89 -23.08
N GLN A 208 7.42 1.24 -23.55
CA GLN A 208 8.03 0.57 -24.70
C GLN A 208 8.56 -0.82 -24.34
N GLY A 209 8.86 -1.08 -23.07
CA GLY A 209 9.33 -2.39 -22.60
C GLY A 209 10.73 -2.80 -23.07
N VAL A 210 11.45 -1.89 -23.73
CA VAL A 210 12.82 -2.08 -24.24
C VAL A 210 13.78 -1.22 -23.44
N VAL A 211 15.00 -1.73 -23.22
CA VAL A 211 16.07 -0.96 -22.57
C VAL A 211 16.37 0.29 -23.39
N PRO A 212 16.16 1.51 -22.84
CA PRO A 212 16.33 2.73 -23.62
C PRO A 212 17.82 3.02 -23.88
N ASN A 213 18.13 3.43 -25.11
CA ASN A 213 19.48 3.91 -25.46
C ASN A 213 19.80 5.28 -24.82
N GLU A 214 18.78 6.08 -24.52
CA GLU A 214 18.94 7.40 -23.93
C GLU A 214 18.76 7.39 -22.41
N ASN A 215 19.80 7.83 -21.70
CA ASN A 215 19.74 8.07 -20.27
C ASN A 215 19.02 9.39 -19.98
N VAL A 216 17.90 9.30 -19.27
CA VAL A 216 17.14 10.46 -18.80
C VAL A 216 17.67 11.00 -17.47
N GLY A 217 18.46 10.23 -16.72
CA GLY A 217 19.10 10.72 -15.51
C GLY A 217 20.44 10.04 -15.21
N GLU A 218 21.22 10.68 -14.35
CA GLU A 218 22.53 10.23 -13.89
C GLU A 218 22.40 9.64 -12.48
N LEU A 219 22.48 8.30 -12.39
CA LEU A 219 22.47 7.56 -11.14
C LEU A 219 23.88 7.27 -10.64
N ILE A 220 24.13 7.54 -9.37
CA ILE A 220 25.35 7.16 -8.64
C ILE A 220 25.09 5.81 -7.95
N ASN A 221 26.12 4.96 -7.90
CA ASN A 221 26.05 3.59 -7.34
C ASN A 221 24.94 2.76 -8.00
N SER A 222 24.86 2.85 -9.32
CA SER A 222 23.80 2.25 -10.14
C SER A 222 24.07 0.78 -10.51
N THR A 223 25.01 0.12 -9.84
CA THR A 223 25.31 -1.29 -10.07
C THR A 223 25.43 -2.03 -8.74
N ALA A 224 24.97 -3.27 -8.71
CA ALA A 224 25.06 -4.14 -7.54
C ALA A 224 25.27 -5.58 -7.98
N ILE A 225 26.02 -6.35 -7.20
CA ILE A 225 26.24 -7.77 -7.45
C ILE A 225 25.03 -8.55 -6.96
N LEU A 226 24.58 -9.51 -7.75
CA LEU A 226 23.55 -10.47 -7.36
C LEU A 226 24.20 -11.56 -6.50
N GLU A 227 24.07 -11.42 -5.17
CA GLU A 227 24.75 -12.27 -4.19
C GLU A 227 23.79 -13.31 -3.62
N HIS A 228 24.22 -14.58 -3.63
CA HIS A 228 23.50 -15.67 -2.99
C HIS A 228 23.91 -15.80 -1.51
N ASN A 229 22.93 -15.69 -0.62
CA ASN A 229 23.12 -15.91 0.81
C ASN A 229 22.68 -17.34 1.17
N THR A 230 23.64 -18.19 1.50
CA THR A 230 23.40 -19.62 1.78
C THR A 230 22.57 -19.89 3.03
N ALA A 231 22.63 -19.01 4.04
CA ALA A 231 21.87 -19.17 5.29
C ALA A 231 20.37 -18.89 5.09
N SER A 232 20.05 -17.82 4.34
CA SER A 232 18.67 -17.43 4.03
C SER A 232 18.13 -18.06 2.75
N LYS A 233 18.99 -18.66 1.92
CA LYS A 233 18.71 -19.15 0.57
C LYS A 233 18.22 -18.08 -0.42
N ASN A 234 18.42 -16.81 -0.10
CA ASN A 234 17.98 -15.70 -0.93
C ASN A 234 19.12 -15.23 -1.83
N THR A 235 18.81 -14.90 -3.08
CA THR A 235 19.76 -14.29 -4.02
C THR A 235 19.32 -12.88 -4.35
N CYS A 236 20.06 -11.89 -3.84
CA CYS A 236 19.67 -10.49 -3.89
C CYS A 236 20.80 -9.58 -4.35
N ALA A 237 20.46 -8.55 -5.12
CA ALA A 237 21.32 -7.41 -5.41
C ALA A 237 20.82 -6.22 -4.59
N THR A 238 21.62 -5.80 -3.60
CA THR A 238 21.28 -4.66 -2.74
C THR A 238 22.02 -3.42 -3.22
N PHE A 239 21.27 -2.46 -3.77
CA PHE A 239 21.81 -1.18 -4.17
C PHE A 239 21.82 -0.24 -2.95
N ARG A 240 23.01 0.05 -2.44
CA ARG A 240 23.20 0.93 -1.27
C ARG A 240 23.69 2.30 -1.70
N ASN A 241 23.28 3.33 -0.97
CA ASN A 241 23.74 4.70 -1.20
C ASN A 241 23.56 5.17 -2.66
N MET A 242 22.49 4.74 -3.32
CA MET A 242 22.14 5.26 -4.65
C MET A 242 21.78 6.73 -4.54
N SER A 243 22.02 7.50 -5.61
CA SER A 243 21.58 8.88 -5.68
C SER A 243 21.33 9.33 -7.11
N ILE A 244 20.31 10.15 -7.32
CA ILE A 244 20.05 10.81 -8.61
C ILE A 244 20.81 12.14 -8.61
N ARG A 245 21.89 12.24 -9.39
CA ARG A 245 22.70 13.46 -9.50
C ARG A 245 22.03 14.50 -10.39
N LYS A 246 21.49 14.05 -11.52
CA LYS A 246 20.79 14.88 -12.52
C LYS A 246 19.63 14.09 -13.14
N ILE A 247 18.56 14.81 -13.50
CA ILE A 247 17.41 14.26 -14.19
C ILE A 247 16.99 15.23 -15.30
N LYS A 248 16.83 14.72 -16.51
CA LYS A 248 16.22 15.41 -17.64
C LYS A 248 14.71 15.24 -17.51
N ARG A 249 13.99 16.32 -17.76
CA ARG A 249 12.53 16.35 -17.69
C ARG A 249 11.98 16.61 -19.08
N ALA A 250 10.80 16.08 -19.37
CA ALA A 250 10.12 16.39 -20.62
C ALA A 250 9.67 17.87 -20.64
N ASP A 251 9.56 18.42 -21.85
CA ASP A 251 8.92 19.73 -22.04
C ASP A 251 7.45 19.61 -21.65
N ARG A 252 7.06 20.34 -20.60
CA ARG A 252 5.70 20.31 -20.04
C ARG A 252 4.74 21.04 -20.97
N LYS A 253 3.56 20.46 -21.18
CA LYS A 253 2.46 21.12 -21.91
C LYS A 253 1.41 21.60 -20.90
N GLY A 254 0.99 22.86 -21.00
CA GLY A 254 -0.10 23.40 -20.18
C GLY A 254 0.25 23.52 -18.69
N SER A 255 -0.64 22.99 -17.83
CA SER A 255 -0.61 23.17 -16.36
C SER A 255 -0.02 21.97 -15.59
N GLU A 256 0.72 21.08 -16.25
CA GLU A 256 1.34 19.90 -15.62
C GLU A 256 2.49 20.30 -14.67
N SER A 257 2.42 19.81 -13.43
CA SER A 257 3.46 20.03 -12.43
C SER A 257 4.62 19.04 -12.58
N VAL A 258 5.83 19.47 -12.20
CA VAL A 258 7.02 18.61 -12.06
C VAL A 258 6.83 17.45 -11.07
N THR A 259 5.86 17.57 -10.17
CA THR A 259 5.48 16.56 -9.17
C THR A 259 4.51 15.52 -9.70
N GLU A 260 3.99 15.70 -10.91
CA GLU A 260 3.14 14.73 -11.62
C GLU A 260 3.96 13.81 -12.53
N GLU A 261 5.22 14.17 -12.81
CA GLU A 261 6.12 13.40 -13.70
C GLU A 261 6.61 12.12 -13.01
N LYS A 262 6.16 10.97 -13.53
CA LYS A 262 6.50 9.64 -13.03
C LYS A 262 7.72 9.07 -13.76
N PHE A 263 8.61 8.47 -12.98
CA PHE A 263 9.78 7.71 -13.44
C PHE A 263 9.74 6.30 -12.86
N ALA A 264 10.65 5.43 -13.30
CA ALA A 264 10.92 4.16 -12.66
C ALA A 264 12.42 3.83 -12.70
N LEU A 265 12.88 2.97 -11.80
CA LEU A 265 14.18 2.32 -11.91
C LEU A 265 14.01 1.03 -12.70
N LEU A 266 14.69 0.95 -13.84
CA LEU A 266 14.86 -0.25 -14.64
C LEU A 266 16.12 -0.97 -14.20
N PHE A 267 15.96 -2.20 -13.74
CA PHE A 267 17.06 -3.10 -13.38
C PHE A 267 17.27 -4.10 -14.51
N THR A 268 18.49 -4.20 -15.02
CA THR A 268 18.85 -5.14 -16.09
C THR A 268 20.06 -5.96 -15.69
N THR A 269 20.09 -7.22 -16.15
CA THR A 269 21.26 -8.08 -16.01
C THR A 269 21.23 -9.17 -17.08
N GLU A 270 22.37 -9.83 -17.27
CA GLU A 270 22.48 -11.05 -18.04
C GLU A 270 22.99 -12.15 -17.12
N LEU A 271 22.29 -13.29 -17.10
CA LEU A 271 22.68 -14.42 -16.29
C LEU A 271 22.57 -15.74 -17.05
N THR A 272 23.37 -16.70 -16.65
CA THR A 272 23.31 -18.07 -17.16
C THR A 272 22.73 -18.95 -16.07
N ILE A 273 21.79 -19.83 -16.43
CA ILE A 273 21.22 -20.83 -15.53
C ILE A 273 21.93 -22.16 -15.77
N THR A 274 22.23 -22.88 -14.69
CA THR A 274 22.86 -24.20 -14.75
C THR A 274 22.02 -25.14 -15.62
N GLY A 275 22.66 -25.78 -16.60
CA GLY A 275 21.97 -26.66 -17.56
C GLY A 275 21.36 -25.93 -18.76
N CYS A 276 21.54 -24.62 -18.90
CA CYS A 276 21.18 -23.86 -20.10
C CYS A 276 22.45 -23.41 -20.84
N GLU A 277 22.43 -23.49 -22.17
CA GLU A 277 23.61 -23.18 -23.01
C GLU A 277 23.79 -21.67 -23.25
N SER A 278 22.69 -20.90 -23.27
CA SER A 278 22.70 -19.47 -23.58
C SER A 278 22.44 -18.58 -22.36
N PRO A 279 23.07 -17.40 -22.28
CA PRO A 279 22.71 -16.39 -21.28
C PRO A 279 21.32 -15.82 -21.54
N TYR A 280 20.66 -15.38 -20.47
CA TYR A 280 19.36 -14.73 -20.48
C TYR A 280 19.50 -13.28 -20.05
N SER A 281 19.12 -12.34 -20.92
CA SER A 281 18.94 -10.94 -20.55
C SER A 281 17.57 -10.79 -19.89
N ILE A 282 17.57 -10.35 -18.63
CA ILE A 282 16.36 -10.18 -17.82
C ILE A 282 16.29 -8.76 -17.27
N GLN A 283 15.06 -8.33 -16.99
CA GLN A 283 14.81 -6.98 -16.49
C GLN A 283 13.61 -6.93 -15.54
N ALA A 284 13.63 -5.96 -14.64
CA ALA A 284 12.52 -5.63 -13.75
C ALA A 284 12.42 -4.10 -13.61
N ILE A 285 11.21 -3.56 -13.46
CA ILE A 285 10.99 -2.15 -13.17
C ILE A 285 10.46 -1.97 -11.74
N SER A 286 10.89 -0.90 -11.07
CA SER A 286 10.32 -0.48 -9.80
C SER A 286 8.87 -0.03 -9.95
N LEU A 287 8.19 0.17 -8.82
CA LEU A 287 7.00 1.01 -8.76
C LEU A 287 7.32 2.43 -9.26
N PRO A 288 6.30 3.20 -9.68
CA PRO A 288 6.52 4.57 -10.11
C PRO A 288 7.11 5.40 -8.97
N VAL A 289 8.07 6.25 -9.33
CA VAL A 289 8.71 7.20 -8.43
C VAL A 289 8.58 8.61 -8.98
N VAL A 290 8.45 9.60 -8.10
CA VAL A 290 8.50 11.02 -8.46
C VAL A 290 9.81 11.60 -7.95
N VAL A 291 10.54 12.27 -8.84
CA VAL A 291 11.82 12.90 -8.51
C VAL A 291 11.61 14.38 -8.18
N ILE A 292 12.06 14.82 -7.01
CA ILE A 292 11.94 16.20 -6.53
C ILE A 292 13.32 16.84 -6.33
N VAL A 293 13.37 18.18 -6.33
CA VAL A 293 14.61 18.92 -6.02
C VAL A 293 14.57 19.58 -4.64
N HIS A 294 13.37 19.84 -4.12
CA HIS A 294 13.16 20.50 -2.83
C HIS A 294 12.08 19.81 -2.01
N GLY A 295 12.23 19.78 -0.67
CA GLY A 295 11.30 19.07 0.22
C GLY A 295 9.87 19.64 0.21
N SER A 296 9.70 20.92 -0.12
CA SER A 296 8.36 21.52 -0.29
C SER A 296 7.52 20.88 -1.39
N GLN A 297 8.12 20.09 -2.28
CA GLN A 297 7.42 19.37 -3.35
C GLN A 297 6.92 18.00 -2.92
N GLU A 298 7.36 17.50 -1.77
CA GLU A 298 7.12 16.12 -1.31
C GLU A 298 5.63 15.82 -1.15
N ILE A 299 4.86 16.72 -0.55
CA ILE A 299 3.41 16.56 -0.36
C ILE A 299 2.69 16.34 -1.69
N ASN A 300 3.00 17.18 -2.69
CA ASN A 300 2.38 17.09 -4.02
C ASN A 300 2.88 15.85 -4.81
N ALA A 301 4.16 15.50 -4.67
CA ALA A 301 4.72 14.30 -5.29
C ALA A 301 4.10 13.02 -4.71
N MET A 302 3.90 12.99 -3.39
CA MET A 302 3.25 11.89 -2.70
C MET A 302 1.78 11.75 -3.12
N ALA A 303 1.08 12.86 -3.39
CA ALA A 303 -0.28 12.82 -3.93
C ALA A 303 -0.34 12.03 -5.25
N THR A 304 0.61 12.26 -6.15
CA THR A 304 0.72 11.54 -7.44
C THR A 304 0.93 10.05 -7.22
N ILE A 305 1.79 9.68 -6.26
CA ILE A 305 2.06 8.29 -5.90
C ILE A 305 0.82 7.62 -5.30
N ILE A 306 0.09 8.31 -4.43
CA ILE A 306 -1.11 7.79 -3.77
C ILE A 306 -2.24 7.61 -4.78
N TRP A 307 -2.46 8.58 -5.67
CA TRP A 307 -3.43 8.46 -6.74
C TRP A 307 -3.10 7.28 -7.65
N ASP A 308 -1.82 7.14 -8.00
CA ASP A 308 -1.36 6.04 -8.83
C ASP A 308 -1.52 4.67 -8.17
N CYS A 309 -1.17 4.57 -6.89
CA CYS A 309 -1.30 3.36 -6.10
C CYS A 309 -2.76 2.95 -5.85
N ALA A 310 -3.63 3.92 -5.57
CA ALA A 310 -5.01 3.65 -5.21
C ALA A 310 -5.88 3.23 -6.41
N PHE A 311 -5.59 3.77 -7.60
CA PHE A 311 -6.50 3.69 -8.75
C PHE A 311 -5.88 3.06 -9.99
N SER A 312 -4.77 2.35 -9.84
CA SER A 312 -4.21 1.57 -10.93
C SER A 312 -4.95 0.24 -11.12
N GLU A 313 -4.90 -0.28 -12.35
CA GLU A 313 -5.42 -1.61 -12.67
C GLU A 313 -4.27 -2.64 -12.71
N PRO A 314 -4.49 -3.90 -12.27
CA PRO A 314 -3.43 -4.92 -12.17
C PRO A 314 -2.62 -5.20 -13.45
N ASP A 315 -3.22 -5.04 -14.64
CA ASP A 315 -2.57 -5.26 -15.94
C ASP A 315 -2.46 -3.97 -16.79
N ARG A 316 -2.43 -2.80 -16.14
CA ARG A 316 -2.30 -1.52 -16.85
C ARG A 316 -0.99 -1.43 -17.63
N VAL A 317 -1.02 -0.65 -18.70
CA VAL A 317 0.20 -0.12 -19.32
C VAL A 317 0.86 0.85 -18.33
N PRO A 318 2.15 0.66 -17.95
CA PRO A 318 2.84 1.55 -17.02
C PRO A 318 2.80 3.02 -17.49
N PHE A 319 2.44 4.02 -16.71
CA PHE A 319 1.80 4.04 -15.38
C PHE A 319 0.45 4.78 -15.52
N ILE A 320 -0.37 4.31 -16.46
CA ILE A 320 -1.67 4.91 -16.78
C ILE A 320 -2.60 4.77 -15.57
N VAL A 321 -3.31 5.85 -15.26
CA VAL A 321 -4.29 5.95 -14.17
C VAL A 321 -5.51 6.74 -14.66
N PRO A 322 -6.70 6.50 -14.11
CA PRO A 322 -7.87 7.29 -14.45
C PRO A 322 -7.74 8.73 -13.94
N GLU A 323 -8.29 9.68 -14.71
CA GLU A 323 -8.36 11.10 -14.33
C GLU A 323 -9.47 11.36 -13.28
N ARG A 324 -10.46 10.47 -13.20
CA ARG A 324 -11.59 10.55 -12.27
C ARG A 324 -11.93 9.17 -11.72
N VAL A 325 -12.33 9.12 -10.45
CA VAL A 325 -12.73 7.88 -9.78
C VAL A 325 -13.99 8.09 -8.94
N PRO A 326 -14.79 7.03 -8.68
CA PRO A 326 -15.90 7.12 -7.73
C PRO A 326 -15.41 7.51 -6.34
N TRP A 327 -16.13 8.41 -5.66
CA TRP A 327 -15.80 8.87 -4.31
C TRP A 327 -15.66 7.73 -3.30
N LYS A 328 -16.44 6.64 -3.44
CA LYS A 328 -16.29 5.44 -2.61
C LYS A 328 -14.87 4.86 -2.65
N GLN A 329 -14.27 4.74 -3.84
CA GLN A 329 -12.90 4.23 -3.97
C GLN A 329 -11.89 5.19 -3.34
N MET A 330 -12.11 6.50 -3.48
CA MET A 330 -11.29 7.51 -2.79
C MET A 330 -11.41 7.41 -1.27
N CYS A 331 -12.61 7.18 -0.73
CA CYS A 331 -12.82 6.99 0.71
C CYS A 331 -12.00 5.80 1.25
N GLU A 332 -12.02 4.68 0.55
CA GLU A 332 -11.24 3.49 0.92
C GLU A 332 -9.73 3.80 0.93
N ALA A 333 -9.24 4.50 -0.09
CA ALA A 333 -7.84 4.92 -0.18
C ALA A 333 -7.45 5.89 0.95
N LEU A 334 -8.25 6.93 1.20
CA LEU A 334 -8.02 7.91 2.27
C LEU A 334 -8.02 7.25 3.65
N SER A 335 -8.96 6.34 3.91
CA SER A 335 -9.05 5.65 5.20
C SER A 335 -7.88 4.70 5.42
N SER A 336 -7.52 3.90 4.42
CA SER A 336 -6.34 3.03 4.47
C SER A 336 -5.07 3.84 4.74
N LYS A 337 -4.90 4.94 3.99
CA LYS A 337 -3.73 5.81 4.14
C LYS A 337 -3.70 6.47 5.52
N PHE A 338 -4.83 6.97 6.01
CA PHE A 338 -4.94 7.60 7.32
C PHE A 338 -4.56 6.62 8.44
N MET A 339 -5.14 5.41 8.44
CA MET A 339 -4.87 4.39 9.46
C MET A 339 -3.39 4.00 9.50
N SER A 340 -2.78 3.77 8.33
CA SER A 340 -1.37 3.41 8.23
C SER A 340 -0.44 4.54 8.66
N GLU A 341 -0.69 5.77 8.21
CA GLU A 341 0.17 6.92 8.50
C GLU A 341 0.09 7.32 9.99
N VAL A 342 -1.11 7.29 10.57
CA VAL A 342 -1.35 7.61 11.98
C VAL A 342 -1.00 6.44 12.90
N GLN A 343 -0.87 5.22 12.38
CA GLN A 343 -0.66 3.98 13.12
C GLN A 343 -1.81 3.69 14.11
N THR A 344 -3.04 3.69 13.59
CA THR A 344 -4.26 3.44 14.36
C THR A 344 -5.11 2.35 13.70
N GLN A 345 -5.92 1.67 14.51
CA GLN A 345 -6.93 0.72 14.03
C GLN A 345 -8.30 1.39 13.80
N ARG A 346 -8.45 2.67 14.21
CA ARG A 346 -9.69 3.42 14.01
C ARG A 346 -9.70 4.04 12.61
N CYS A 347 -10.59 3.53 11.75
CA CYS A 347 -10.86 4.06 10.41
C CYS A 347 -11.61 5.40 10.43
N LEU A 348 -11.70 6.03 9.27
CA LEU A 348 -12.62 7.14 9.04
C LEU A 348 -14.06 6.60 8.97
N ASP A 349 -14.98 7.25 9.67
CA ASP A 349 -16.38 6.83 9.71
C ASP A 349 -17.23 7.54 8.64
N ARG A 350 -18.52 7.17 8.57
CA ARG A 350 -19.48 7.75 7.61
C ARG A 350 -19.60 9.28 7.74
N TYR A 351 -19.55 9.83 8.96
CA TYR A 351 -19.62 11.27 9.17
C TYR A 351 -18.36 11.95 8.65
N ASN A 352 -17.21 11.32 8.83
CA ASN A 352 -15.95 11.82 8.29
C ASN A 352 -15.96 11.84 6.76
N PHE A 353 -16.37 10.76 6.11
CA PHE A 353 -16.46 10.71 4.66
C PHE A 353 -17.47 11.72 4.09
N HIS A 354 -18.60 11.93 4.77
CA HIS A 354 -19.58 12.94 4.36
C HIS A 354 -18.97 14.34 4.38
N PHE A 355 -18.28 14.71 5.46
CA PHE A 355 -17.58 16.01 5.52
C PHE A 355 -16.49 16.14 4.44
N LEU A 356 -15.70 15.08 4.22
CA LEU A 356 -14.64 15.09 3.20
C LEU A 356 -15.23 15.27 1.80
N ALA A 357 -16.38 14.67 1.52
CA ALA A 357 -17.12 14.85 0.27
C ALA A 357 -17.60 16.31 0.10
N GLN A 358 -18.27 16.86 1.11
CA GLN A 358 -18.71 18.27 1.10
C GLN A 358 -17.53 19.22 0.84
N LYS A 359 -16.37 18.92 1.43
CA LYS A 359 -15.16 19.73 1.30
C LYS A 359 -14.52 19.65 -0.09
N ILE A 360 -14.41 18.46 -0.67
CA ILE A 360 -13.74 18.28 -1.97
C ILE A 360 -14.63 18.70 -3.15
N PHE A 361 -15.95 18.54 -3.03
CA PHE A 361 -16.90 18.91 -4.06
C PHE A 361 -17.42 20.34 -3.94
N ASP A 362 -17.11 21.03 -2.85
CA ASP A 362 -17.64 22.36 -2.51
C ASP A 362 -19.18 22.40 -2.51
N GLN A 363 -19.80 21.39 -1.90
CA GLN A 363 -21.25 21.22 -1.84
C GLN A 363 -21.70 21.08 -0.38
N PRO A 364 -22.11 22.17 0.30
CA PRO A 364 -22.50 22.12 1.71
C PRO A 364 -23.88 21.47 1.94
N ASP A 365 -24.80 21.56 0.97
CA ASP A 365 -26.23 21.32 1.20
C ASP A 365 -26.74 19.92 0.77
N ILE A 366 -25.84 19.03 0.36
CA ILE A 366 -26.24 17.72 -0.19
C ILE A 366 -26.46 16.70 0.93
N THR A 367 -27.71 16.25 1.04
CA THR A 367 -28.17 15.11 1.87
C THR A 367 -28.01 13.76 1.16
N GLU A 368 -27.44 13.75 -0.04
CA GLU A 368 -27.33 12.58 -0.91
C GLU A 368 -26.13 11.67 -0.59
N ASP A 369 -26.20 10.47 -1.16
CA ASP A 369 -25.11 9.51 -1.19
C ASP A 369 -24.06 9.92 -2.23
N PHE A 370 -22.90 10.40 -1.76
CA PHE A 370 -21.78 10.78 -2.62
C PHE A 370 -21.04 9.59 -3.24
N SER A 371 -21.34 8.34 -2.89
CA SER A 371 -20.50 7.16 -3.20
C SER A 371 -20.08 7.05 -4.66
N ASN A 372 -20.99 7.34 -5.60
CA ASN A 372 -20.73 7.24 -7.05
C ASN A 372 -20.34 8.57 -7.70
N MET A 373 -20.27 9.66 -6.94
CA MET A 373 -19.88 10.96 -7.47
C MET A 373 -18.40 10.90 -7.91
N PRO A 374 -18.07 11.32 -9.14
CA PRO A 374 -16.70 11.23 -9.64
C PRO A 374 -15.83 12.37 -9.08
N VAL A 375 -14.78 12.02 -8.35
CA VAL A 375 -13.71 12.95 -7.96
C VAL A 375 -12.58 12.93 -8.99
N SER A 376 -12.11 14.09 -9.42
CA SER A 376 -10.97 14.21 -10.35
C SER A 376 -9.63 14.35 -9.65
N TRP A 377 -8.54 14.02 -10.35
CA TRP A 377 -7.18 14.33 -9.92
C TRP A 377 -7.01 15.82 -9.64
N ALA A 378 -7.61 16.65 -10.50
CA ALA A 378 -7.58 18.09 -10.35
C ALA A 378 -8.19 18.55 -9.01
N GLN A 379 -9.38 18.08 -8.66
CA GLN A 379 -10.03 18.38 -7.38
C GLN A 379 -9.24 17.88 -6.17
N PHE A 380 -8.56 16.74 -6.32
CA PHE A 380 -7.78 16.14 -5.24
C PHE A 380 -6.50 16.93 -4.91
N ASN A 381 -5.71 17.32 -5.91
CA ASN A 381 -4.38 17.91 -5.67
C ASN A 381 -3.92 19.01 -6.65
N LYS A 382 -4.78 19.54 -7.52
CA LYS A 382 -4.41 20.63 -8.46
C LYS A 382 -5.17 21.92 -8.20
N GLU A 383 -6.46 21.81 -7.96
CA GLU A 383 -7.36 22.91 -7.66
C GLU A 383 -7.23 23.28 -6.18
N VAL A 384 -7.11 24.58 -5.90
CA VAL A 384 -7.15 25.09 -4.54
C VAL A 384 -8.57 25.03 -4.03
N LEU A 385 -8.74 24.70 -2.74
CA LEU A 385 -10.05 24.72 -2.11
C LEU A 385 -10.62 26.15 -2.11
N PRO A 386 -11.94 26.33 -2.29
CA PRO A 386 -12.57 27.64 -2.28
C PRO A 386 -12.25 28.46 -1.03
N GLY A 387 -11.78 29.69 -1.24
CA GLY A 387 -11.36 30.60 -0.16
C GLY A 387 -10.08 30.16 0.58
N ARG A 388 -9.31 29.21 0.04
CA ARG A 388 -8.03 28.71 0.60
C ARG A 388 -6.88 28.89 -0.38
N THR A 389 -5.67 28.70 0.13
CA THR A 389 -4.41 28.76 -0.63
C THR A 389 -3.79 27.38 -0.85
N PHE A 390 -4.54 26.32 -0.54
CA PHE A 390 -4.08 24.94 -0.54
C PHE A 390 -5.12 24.00 -1.15
N THR A 391 -4.66 22.87 -1.65
CA THR A 391 -5.49 21.81 -2.25
C THR A 391 -6.15 20.94 -1.18
N PHE A 392 -7.10 20.08 -1.59
CA PHE A 392 -7.70 19.10 -0.68
C PHE A 392 -6.64 18.20 -0.05
N TRP A 393 -5.76 17.62 -0.85
CA TRP A 393 -4.72 16.71 -0.37
C TRP A 393 -3.74 17.38 0.59
N GLN A 394 -3.29 18.60 0.32
CA GLN A 394 -2.38 19.33 1.22
C GLN A 394 -3.00 19.54 2.60
N TRP A 395 -4.30 19.85 2.65
CA TRP A 395 -5.01 19.97 3.92
C TRP A 395 -5.16 18.62 4.63
N PHE A 396 -5.54 17.57 3.89
CA PHE A 396 -5.73 16.24 4.47
C PHE A 396 -4.41 15.64 4.98
N GLU A 397 -3.31 15.84 4.26
CA GLU A 397 -1.96 15.46 4.68
C GLU A 397 -1.56 16.18 5.98
N GLY A 398 -1.80 17.49 6.07
CA GLY A 398 -1.51 18.23 7.30
C GLY A 398 -2.32 17.73 8.50
N VAL A 399 -3.57 17.29 8.28
CA VAL A 399 -4.39 16.63 9.32
C VAL A 399 -3.80 15.28 9.72
N MET A 400 -3.37 14.46 8.77
CA MET A 400 -2.70 13.18 9.06
C MET A 400 -1.39 13.40 9.84
N ASP A 401 -0.56 14.36 9.43
CA ASP A 401 0.72 14.67 10.06
C ASP A 401 0.54 15.16 11.51
N LEU A 402 -0.41 16.09 11.73
CA LEU A 402 -0.77 16.55 13.07
C LEU A 402 -1.26 15.38 13.93
N THR A 403 -2.09 14.51 13.35
CA THR A 403 -2.66 13.38 14.10
C THR A 403 -1.57 12.39 14.49
N LYS A 404 -0.73 11.98 13.53
CA LYS A 404 0.42 11.11 13.75
C LYS A 404 1.35 11.63 14.84
N LYS A 405 1.67 12.93 14.82
CA LYS A 405 2.67 13.53 15.71
C LYS A 405 2.13 13.86 17.11
N CYS A 406 0.88 14.31 17.20
CA CYS A 406 0.37 14.92 18.43
C CYS A 406 -0.95 14.32 18.94
N LEU A 407 -1.75 13.68 18.07
CA LEU A 407 -3.15 13.36 18.39
C LEU A 407 -3.52 11.87 18.28
N ARG A 408 -2.57 10.99 17.97
CA ARG A 408 -2.83 9.56 17.69
C ARG A 408 -3.64 8.89 18.79
N ASP A 409 -3.26 9.10 20.05
CA ASP A 409 -3.89 8.42 21.19
C ASP A 409 -5.31 8.96 21.41
N TYR A 410 -5.52 10.27 21.30
CA TYR A 410 -6.84 10.90 21.34
C TYR A 410 -7.76 10.42 20.21
N TRP A 411 -7.22 10.25 19.00
CA TRP A 411 -7.96 9.72 17.86
C TRP A 411 -8.36 8.26 18.10
N SER A 412 -7.40 7.42 18.48
CA SER A 412 -7.59 5.98 18.64
C SER A 412 -8.61 5.63 19.72
N GLU A 413 -8.77 6.50 20.71
CA GLU A 413 -9.74 6.35 21.80
C GLU A 413 -11.12 6.98 21.52
N GLY A 414 -11.35 7.52 20.32
CA GLY A 414 -12.65 8.10 19.98
C GLY A 414 -12.90 9.50 20.53
N LEU A 415 -11.90 10.18 21.08
CA LEU A 415 -12.07 11.49 21.72
C LEU A 415 -12.13 12.65 20.73
N ILE A 416 -11.63 12.40 19.52
CA ILE A 416 -11.68 13.34 18.40
C ILE A 416 -12.83 12.92 17.47
N PHE A 417 -13.79 13.82 17.29
CA PHE A 417 -14.83 13.68 16.27
C PHE A 417 -14.20 13.82 14.87
N GLY A 418 -13.26 14.76 14.74
CA GLY A 418 -12.37 14.87 13.59
C GLY A 418 -12.98 15.69 12.47
N PHE A 419 -13.50 15.02 11.46
CA PHE A 419 -13.94 15.62 10.21
C PHE A 419 -15.42 16.02 10.31
N ILE A 420 -15.68 17.30 10.62
CA ILE A 420 -17.04 17.85 10.69
C ILE A 420 -17.07 19.35 10.36
N GLY A 421 -18.06 19.74 9.55
CA GLY A 421 -18.31 21.12 9.14
C GLY A 421 -19.10 21.92 10.16
N LYS A 422 -19.06 23.25 10.06
CA LYS A 422 -19.71 24.16 11.02
C LYS A 422 -21.23 23.99 11.09
N GLN A 423 -21.88 23.66 9.96
CA GLN A 423 -23.34 23.44 9.91
C GLN A 423 -23.74 22.17 10.68
N HIS A 424 -23.15 21.01 10.37
CA HIS A 424 -23.42 19.76 11.11
C HIS A 424 -23.02 19.86 12.58
N LEU A 425 -21.89 20.52 12.87
CA LEU A 425 -21.50 20.85 14.23
C LEU A 425 -22.62 21.61 14.97
N HIS A 426 -23.27 22.57 14.30
CA HIS A 426 -24.37 23.32 14.87
C HIS A 426 -25.53 22.40 15.26
N VAL A 427 -25.93 21.52 14.35
CA VAL A 427 -27.02 20.56 14.56
C VAL A 427 -26.75 19.61 15.73
N ILE A 428 -25.50 19.15 15.88
CA ILE A 428 -25.13 18.18 16.93
C ILE A 428 -25.08 18.84 18.32
N LEU A 429 -24.63 20.10 18.40
CA LEU A 429 -24.42 20.79 19.68
C LEU A 429 -25.57 21.72 20.11
N GLN A 430 -26.46 22.16 19.21
CA GLN A 430 -27.49 23.18 19.51
C GLN A 430 -28.36 22.87 20.74
N ASN A 431 -28.66 21.60 20.97
CA ASN A 431 -29.54 21.15 22.06
C ASN A 431 -28.77 20.65 23.29
N LYS A 432 -27.44 20.67 23.25
CA LYS A 432 -26.59 20.22 24.36
C LYS A 432 -26.47 21.28 25.47
N PRO A 433 -26.15 20.88 26.71
CA PRO A 433 -25.97 21.83 27.80
C PRO A 433 -24.71 22.70 27.61
N ASN A 434 -24.65 23.82 28.33
CA ASN A 434 -23.48 24.68 28.33
C ASN A 434 -22.23 23.91 28.82
N GLY A 435 -21.11 24.14 28.14
CA GLY A 435 -19.85 23.46 28.41
C GLY A 435 -19.68 22.12 27.69
N THR A 436 -20.71 21.61 26.98
CA THR A 436 -20.50 20.49 26.06
C THR A 436 -19.63 20.92 24.88
N PHE A 437 -18.59 20.16 24.58
CA PHE A 437 -17.64 20.45 23.51
C PHE A 437 -17.29 19.22 22.68
N LEU A 438 -16.74 19.46 21.49
CA LEU A 438 -16.11 18.42 20.67
C LEU A 438 -14.81 18.92 20.05
N LEU A 439 -13.97 17.96 19.68
CA LEU A 439 -12.70 18.20 18.99
C LEU A 439 -12.87 17.91 17.50
N ARG A 440 -12.53 18.88 16.66
CA ARG A 440 -12.58 18.75 15.19
C ARG A 440 -11.35 19.33 14.53
N PHE A 441 -11.02 18.84 13.34
CA PHE A 441 -9.96 19.42 12.53
C PHE A 441 -10.41 20.77 11.95
N SER A 442 -9.46 21.69 11.87
CA SER A 442 -9.67 23.01 11.28
C SER A 442 -9.94 22.88 9.79
N ASP A 443 -11.00 23.54 9.31
CA ASP A 443 -11.31 23.63 7.89
C ASP A 443 -10.48 24.72 7.19
N SER A 444 -9.88 25.62 7.97
CA SER A 444 -9.18 26.83 7.51
C SER A 444 -7.68 26.81 7.63
N GLU A 445 -7.15 25.95 8.48
CA GLU A 445 -5.74 25.91 8.80
C GLU A 445 -5.22 24.49 8.60
N ILE A 446 -4.15 24.36 7.80
CA ILE A 446 -3.50 23.06 7.56
C ILE A 446 -2.93 22.56 8.88
N GLY A 447 -3.23 21.31 9.23
CA GLY A 447 -2.72 20.70 10.45
C GLY A 447 -3.12 21.44 11.73
N GLY A 448 -4.36 21.95 11.77
CA GLY A 448 -4.95 22.55 12.97
C GLY A 448 -6.06 21.69 13.59
N ILE A 449 -6.14 21.65 14.92
CA ILE A 449 -7.27 21.09 15.68
C ILE A 449 -7.96 22.19 16.49
N THR A 450 -9.29 22.24 16.48
CA THR A 450 -10.08 23.26 17.20
C THR A 450 -11.09 22.62 18.15
N ILE A 451 -11.46 23.38 19.17
CA ILE A 451 -12.49 23.04 20.15
C ILE A 451 -13.73 23.85 19.83
N ALA A 452 -14.82 23.15 19.55
CA ALA A 452 -16.14 23.76 19.42
C ALA A 452 -16.97 23.43 20.65
N TYR A 453 -17.62 24.42 21.26
CA TYR A 453 -18.37 24.24 22.50
C TYR A 453 -19.63 25.08 22.56
N VAL A 454 -20.58 24.64 23.38
CA VAL A 454 -21.81 25.38 23.70
C VAL A 454 -21.52 26.35 24.84
N GLY A 455 -21.59 27.65 24.56
CA GLY A 455 -21.43 28.72 25.53
C GLY A 455 -22.71 29.54 25.70
N PRO A 456 -22.76 30.39 26.74
CA PRO A 456 -23.82 31.39 26.87
C PRO A 456 -23.73 32.42 25.74
N SER A 457 -24.88 32.81 25.21
CA SER A 457 -25.03 33.94 24.29
C SER A 457 -25.28 35.22 25.08
N ASP A 458 -24.97 36.37 24.48
CA ASP A 458 -25.18 37.70 25.07
C ASP A 458 -26.64 37.95 25.55
N ASN A 459 -27.60 37.24 24.96
CA ASN A 459 -29.03 37.33 25.28
C ASN A 459 -29.50 36.26 26.28
N GLY A 460 -28.60 35.56 26.96
CA GLY A 460 -28.91 34.45 27.87
C GLY A 460 -29.26 33.12 27.18
N GLY A 461 -29.25 33.09 25.84
CA GLY A 461 -29.42 31.87 25.03
C GLY A 461 -28.16 31.00 24.96
N ARG A 462 -28.21 29.93 24.16
CA ARG A 462 -27.04 29.07 23.87
C ARG A 462 -26.46 29.42 22.51
N LYS A 463 -25.12 29.52 22.42
CA LYS A 463 -24.41 29.76 21.16
C LYS A 463 -23.22 28.84 21.05
N ILE A 464 -22.98 28.33 19.85
CA ILE A 464 -21.79 27.51 19.58
C ILE A 464 -20.63 28.43 19.25
N GLN A 465 -19.55 28.29 20.00
CA GLN A 465 -18.31 29.04 19.87
C GLN A 465 -17.18 28.10 19.45
N ASN A 466 -16.22 28.63 18.69
CA ASN A 466 -15.05 27.88 18.24
C ASN A 466 -13.80 28.58 18.77
N ILE A 467 -12.93 27.83 19.45
CA ILE A 467 -11.62 28.32 19.87
C ILE A 467 -10.70 28.34 18.66
N GLN A 468 -9.76 29.30 18.60
CA GLN A 468 -8.75 29.34 17.56
C GLN A 468 -8.04 27.98 17.44
N PRO A 469 -7.82 27.45 16.22
CA PRO A 469 -7.16 26.17 16.06
C PRO A 469 -5.75 26.14 16.66
N PHE A 470 -5.37 25.00 17.21
CA PHE A 470 -4.03 24.68 17.67
C PHE A 470 -3.29 23.94 16.57
N THR A 471 -2.16 24.48 16.15
CA THR A 471 -1.24 23.84 15.22
C THR A 471 -0.28 22.92 15.96
N LYS A 472 0.53 22.16 15.23
CA LYS A 472 1.64 21.39 15.80
C LYS A 472 2.52 22.25 16.73
N LYS A 473 2.87 23.47 16.31
CA LYS A 473 3.71 24.39 17.11
C LYS A 473 3.07 24.72 18.45
N ASP A 474 1.75 24.89 18.48
CA ASP A 474 1.01 25.16 19.70
C ASP A 474 0.97 23.92 20.60
N LEU A 475 0.77 22.73 20.03
CA LEU A 475 0.73 21.47 20.77
C LEU A 475 2.11 21.06 21.31
N ASP A 476 3.19 21.40 20.61
CA ASP A 476 4.56 21.18 21.07
C ASP A 476 4.88 22.06 22.30
N SER A 477 4.31 23.28 22.39
CA SER A 477 4.50 24.16 23.55
C SER A 477 3.69 23.75 24.78
N ALA A 478 2.50 23.19 24.57
CA ALA A 478 1.65 22.62 25.60
C ALA A 478 0.68 21.63 24.95
N GLY A 479 0.68 20.39 25.45
CA GLY A 479 -0.11 19.30 24.88
C GLY A 479 -1.62 19.58 24.92
N LEU A 480 -2.37 18.93 24.03
CA LEU A 480 -3.82 19.15 23.91
C LEU A 480 -4.58 18.89 25.23
N GLY A 481 -4.20 17.84 25.97
CA GLY A 481 -4.80 17.51 27.27
C GLY A 481 -4.64 18.64 28.30
N ASP A 482 -3.45 19.24 28.41
CA ASP A 482 -3.23 20.38 29.31
C ASP A 482 -4.05 21.60 28.90
N ARG A 483 -4.13 21.88 27.60
CA ARG A 483 -4.96 22.99 27.09
C ARG A 483 -6.44 22.77 27.40
N ILE A 484 -6.95 21.56 27.20
CA ILE A 484 -8.33 21.17 27.52
C ILE A 484 -8.60 21.33 29.02
N ARG A 485 -7.66 20.90 29.89
CA ARG A 485 -7.76 21.07 31.34
C ARG A 485 -7.95 22.54 31.71
N ASP A 486 -7.10 23.41 31.18
CA ASP A 486 -7.00 24.82 31.57
C ASP A 486 -8.22 25.66 31.13
N ILE A 487 -8.96 25.23 30.11
CA ILE A 487 -10.15 25.92 29.62
C ILE A 487 -11.36 25.60 30.51
N ASN A 488 -11.78 26.57 31.32
CA ASN A 488 -12.87 26.41 32.30
C ASN A 488 -14.28 26.40 31.68
N CYS A 489 -14.47 27.00 30.50
CA CYS A 489 -15.78 27.06 29.85
C CYS A 489 -16.22 25.75 29.20
N ILE A 490 -15.36 24.73 29.17
CA ILE A 490 -15.66 23.39 28.66
C ILE A 490 -15.62 22.36 29.80
N THR A 491 -16.65 21.50 29.86
CA THR A 491 -16.89 20.59 30.98
C THR A 491 -17.15 19.15 30.55
N HIS A 492 -17.84 18.94 29.43
CA HIS A 492 -18.23 17.60 28.95
C HIS A 492 -17.89 17.42 27.48
N VAL A 493 -17.20 16.34 27.14
CA VAL A 493 -16.98 15.93 25.75
C VAL A 493 -18.29 15.35 25.22
N TYR A 494 -18.67 15.71 24.01
CA TYR A 494 -19.80 15.09 23.33
C TYR A 494 -19.62 13.55 23.26
N PRO A 495 -20.66 12.75 23.53
CA PRO A 495 -22.05 13.17 23.75
C PRO A 495 -22.38 13.62 25.18
N ASP A 496 -21.72 13.09 26.20
CA ASP A 496 -21.91 13.43 27.63
C ASP A 496 -20.82 12.81 28.53
N LEU A 497 -19.54 13.03 28.22
CA LEU A 497 -18.43 12.46 28.98
C LEU A 497 -17.69 13.54 29.79
N PRO A 498 -17.53 13.41 31.12
CA PRO A 498 -16.85 14.42 31.93
C PRO A 498 -15.40 14.64 31.48
N LYS A 499 -15.04 15.90 31.21
CA LYS A 499 -13.71 16.29 30.70
C LYS A 499 -12.56 15.71 31.52
N ASN A 500 -12.63 15.84 32.84
CA ASN A 500 -11.55 15.44 33.73
C ASN A 500 -11.43 13.93 33.89
N GLU A 501 -12.47 13.16 33.59
CA GLU A 501 -12.39 11.70 33.61
C GLU A 501 -11.71 11.18 32.35
N VAL A 502 -12.15 11.70 31.20
CA VAL A 502 -11.66 11.29 29.89
C VAL A 502 -10.22 11.73 29.64
N PHE A 503 -9.89 12.98 29.96
CA PHE A 503 -8.57 13.54 29.62
C PHE A 503 -7.52 13.41 30.71
N LYS A 504 -7.85 12.83 31.88
CA LYS A 504 -6.95 12.76 33.05
C LYS A 504 -5.55 12.26 32.71
N LYS A 505 -5.49 11.20 31.90
CA LYS A 505 -4.24 10.54 31.50
C LYS A 505 -3.39 11.34 30.53
N PHE A 506 -3.95 12.37 29.89
CA PHE A 506 -3.26 13.27 28.98
C PHE A 506 -2.80 14.55 29.67
N PHE A 507 -3.05 14.69 30.98
CA PHE A 507 -2.57 15.84 31.75
C PHE A 507 -1.11 15.64 32.15
N THR A 508 -0.29 16.65 31.92
CA THR A 508 1.10 16.62 32.37
C THR A 508 1.12 16.68 33.89
N VAL A 509 1.83 15.74 34.53
CA VAL A 509 2.05 15.73 35.98
C VAL A 509 3.02 16.87 36.31
N PRO A 510 2.71 17.75 37.28
CA PRO A 510 3.62 18.82 37.68
C PRO A 510 4.96 18.25 38.15
N SER A 511 6.07 18.81 37.65
CA SER A 511 7.39 18.46 38.19
C SER A 511 7.54 19.01 39.61
N PRO A 512 8.19 18.25 40.52
CA PRO A 512 8.52 18.78 41.84
C PRO A 512 9.45 20.01 41.71
N PRO A 513 9.45 20.92 42.70
CA PRO A 513 10.34 22.07 42.70
C PRO A 513 11.79 21.62 42.60
N ASN A 514 12.57 22.28 41.74
CA ASN A 514 13.97 21.91 41.55
C ASN A 514 14.77 22.30 42.81
N PRO A 515 15.71 21.47 43.31
CA PRO A 515 16.49 21.77 44.52
C PRO A 515 17.31 23.07 44.41
N ASP A 516 17.62 23.49 43.20
CA ASP A 516 18.44 24.67 42.89
C ASP A 516 17.68 26.01 42.96
N GLY A 517 16.45 26.02 43.48
CA GLY A 517 15.68 27.25 43.74
C GLY A 517 14.92 27.84 42.53
N TYR A 518 15.04 27.25 41.35
CA TYR A 518 14.25 27.65 40.17
C TYR A 518 12.81 27.13 40.27
N LEU A 519 11.86 28.06 40.22
CA LEU A 519 10.43 27.73 40.23
C LEU A 519 10.01 27.14 38.88
N PRO A 520 9.17 26.09 38.86
CA PRO A 520 8.61 25.54 37.63
C PRO A 520 7.77 26.59 36.89
N PHE A 521 8.07 26.82 35.60
CA PHE A 521 7.25 27.64 34.71
C PHE A 521 6.12 26.80 34.10
N LYS A 522 4.90 27.35 34.05
CA LYS A 522 3.74 26.69 33.42
C LYS A 522 2.98 27.66 32.51
N LEU A 523 2.90 27.31 31.23
CA LEU A 523 2.03 27.99 30.27
C LEU A 523 0.58 27.53 30.48
N THR A 524 -0.37 28.47 30.54
CA THR A 524 -1.79 28.18 30.77
C THR A 524 -2.64 28.73 29.62
N THR A 525 -3.62 27.95 29.15
CA THR A 525 -4.54 28.40 28.08
C THR A 525 -5.79 29.04 28.67
N VAL A 526 -6.10 30.29 28.27
CA VAL A 526 -7.28 31.04 28.74
C VAL A 526 -8.10 31.52 27.53
N VAL A 527 -9.42 31.34 27.61
CA VAL A 527 -10.39 31.89 26.65
C VAL A 527 -10.97 33.17 27.25
N ASN A 528 -10.96 34.28 26.50
CA ASN A 528 -11.39 35.62 26.93
C ASN A 528 -10.73 36.11 28.24
N PRO A 529 -9.46 36.57 28.20
CA PRO A 529 -8.71 37.01 29.38
C PRO A 529 -9.37 38.18 30.15
N GLY A 530 -10.28 38.93 29.51
CA GLY A 530 -10.96 40.09 30.10
C GLY A 530 -11.95 39.74 31.22
N ASP A 531 -12.55 38.54 31.22
CA ASP A 531 -13.61 38.16 32.16
C ASP A 531 -13.05 37.66 33.52
N GLN A 532 -11.75 37.39 33.62
CA GLN A 532 -11.12 36.93 34.87
C GLN A 532 -10.68 38.08 35.82
N ARG A 533 -10.90 39.34 35.45
CA ARG A 533 -10.49 40.50 36.28
C ARG A 533 -11.42 40.83 37.47
N SER A 534 -12.48 40.06 37.71
CA SER A 534 -13.47 40.40 38.76
C SER A 534 -13.28 39.72 40.12
N THR A 535 -12.20 38.95 40.34
CA THR A 535 -11.91 38.35 41.65
C THR A 535 -10.46 38.55 42.09
N ALA A 536 -10.09 39.80 42.32
CA ALA A 536 -8.97 40.13 43.19
C ALA A 536 -9.30 41.42 43.94
N SER A 537 -10.01 41.28 45.06
CA SER A 537 -10.13 42.32 46.07
C SER A 537 -8.76 42.57 46.69
N ILE A 538 -8.09 43.64 46.27
CA ILE A 538 -6.90 44.18 46.94
C ILE A 538 -7.41 45.16 48.02
N PRO A 539 -7.00 45.04 49.30
CA PRO A 539 -7.37 46.01 50.32
C PRO A 539 -6.56 47.33 50.14
N PRO A 540 -7.14 48.49 50.51
CA PRO A 540 -6.51 49.79 50.30
C PRO A 540 -5.60 50.18 51.47
N ASP A 541 -4.42 50.72 51.18
CA ASP A 541 -3.71 51.71 52.02
C ASP A 541 -2.52 52.28 51.21
N THR A 542 -2.65 53.48 50.62
CA THR A 542 -2.37 54.85 51.12
C THR A 542 -0.96 55.38 50.75
N PRO A 543 -0.79 56.69 50.51
CA PRO A 543 -0.06 57.22 49.36
C PRO A 543 1.31 57.84 49.72
N MET A 544 2.20 57.97 48.74
CA MET A 544 3.25 58.99 48.76
C MET A 544 3.52 59.54 47.36
N ASP A 545 3.58 60.86 47.32
CA ASP A 545 3.55 61.75 46.17
C ASP A 545 4.96 62.13 45.68
N ILE A 546 5.01 62.47 44.38
CA ILE A 546 5.82 63.54 43.75
C ILE A 546 7.35 63.38 43.59
N PHE A 547 7.79 63.27 42.33
CA PHE A 547 8.51 64.30 41.53
C PHE A 547 8.69 63.72 40.09
N GLY A 548 8.05 64.25 39.02
CA GLY A 548 8.51 65.36 38.17
C GLY A 548 9.72 64.93 37.31
N GLN A 549 9.77 64.93 35.97
CA GLN A 549 9.15 65.75 34.92
C GLN A 549 9.32 65.10 33.51
N PRO A 550 8.69 65.67 32.44
CA PRO A 550 8.44 65.01 31.16
C PRO A 550 9.42 65.39 30.02
N MET A 551 9.42 64.60 28.95
CA MET A 551 9.92 65.01 27.62
C MET A 551 8.87 64.68 26.56
N SER A 552 8.53 65.72 25.82
CA SER A 552 7.51 65.84 24.79
C SER A 552 8.01 65.48 23.38
N ASN A 553 7.03 65.32 22.48
CA ASN A 553 7.05 65.61 21.03
C ASN A 553 7.56 64.51 20.05
N VAL A 554 6.67 64.03 19.16
CA VAL A 554 6.43 64.54 17.78
C VAL A 554 5.63 63.51 16.95
N TYR A 555 4.44 63.94 16.53
CA TYR A 555 3.69 63.71 15.27
C TYR A 555 3.62 62.36 14.53
N GLY A 556 2.38 62.03 14.13
CA GLY A 556 2.07 61.16 13.00
C GLY A 556 0.61 60.71 12.87
N GLN A 557 -0.36 61.64 12.84
CA GLN A 557 -1.72 61.33 12.36
C GLN A 557 -1.73 61.20 10.84
N ASN A 558 -2.41 60.18 10.30
CA ASN A 558 -3.32 60.42 9.19
C ASN A 558 -4.45 59.39 9.14
N MET A 559 -5.65 59.95 9.08
CA MET A 559 -6.94 59.32 8.84
C MET A 559 -7.08 58.88 7.38
N ASN A 560 -7.83 57.81 7.12
CA ASN A 560 -8.85 57.89 6.07
C ASN A 560 -10.03 56.95 6.40
N GLN A 561 -11.18 57.57 6.59
CA GLN A 561 -12.49 56.93 6.78
C GLN A 561 -13.10 56.65 5.41
N GLY A 562 -13.67 55.45 5.24
CA GLY A 562 -14.52 55.08 4.11
C GLY A 562 -15.86 54.55 4.63
N ILE A 563 -16.92 55.21 4.20
CA ILE A 563 -18.32 55.17 4.62
C ILE A 563 -19.02 53.86 4.20
N PHE A 564 -19.82 53.23 5.07
CA PHE A 564 -20.95 52.38 4.67
C PHE A 564 -22.08 52.40 5.70
N SER A 565 -23.29 52.75 5.24
CA SER A 565 -24.56 52.74 5.98
C SER A 565 -25.29 51.40 5.80
N PRO A 566 -26.09 50.91 6.77
CA PRO A 566 -26.83 49.65 6.66
C PRO A 566 -28.29 49.86 6.21
N LEU A 567 -28.82 48.93 5.41
CA LEU A 567 -30.26 48.76 5.10
C LEU A 567 -30.81 47.50 5.80
N PRO A 568 -32.13 47.41 6.09
CA PRO A 568 -32.68 46.48 7.07
C PRO A 568 -33.10 45.12 6.50
N GLN A 569 -33.02 44.12 7.37
CA GLN A 569 -33.48 42.74 7.17
C GLN A 569 -35.02 42.64 7.17
N SER A 570 -35.57 41.84 6.27
CA SER A 570 -36.95 41.35 6.30
C SER A 570 -36.94 39.84 6.58
N THR A 571 -37.77 39.43 7.54
CA THR A 571 -38.03 38.04 7.94
C THR A 571 -39.18 37.44 7.13
N PRO A 572 -39.14 36.14 6.76
CA PRO A 572 -40.33 35.35 6.47
C PRO A 572 -40.65 34.34 7.60
N PRO A 573 -41.92 33.91 7.71
CA PRO A 573 -42.44 33.19 8.87
C PRO A 573 -42.22 31.67 8.83
N TYR A 574 -42.25 31.13 10.04
CA TYR A 574 -42.13 29.74 10.48
C TYR A 574 -43.28 28.83 9.96
N MET A 575 -42.95 27.61 9.53
CA MET A 575 -43.87 26.47 9.41
C MET A 575 -43.19 25.23 10.04
N PRO A 576 -43.89 24.44 10.87
CA PRO A 576 -43.28 23.35 11.64
C PRO A 576 -43.35 22.03 10.88
N GLU A 577 -42.27 21.27 10.82
CA GLU A 577 -42.32 19.87 10.38
C GLU A 577 -41.76 18.90 11.41
N GLN A 578 -42.43 17.75 11.44
CA GLN A 578 -42.50 16.78 12.51
C GLN A 578 -41.30 15.83 12.49
N ILE A 579 -40.83 15.46 13.68
CA ILE A 579 -39.79 14.46 13.91
C ILE A 579 -40.44 13.09 14.14
N PRO A 580 -39.99 12.03 13.46
CA PRO A 580 -39.92 10.69 14.04
C PRO A 580 -38.44 10.38 14.32
N GLY A 581 -37.98 10.30 15.58
CA GLY A 581 -38.15 9.11 16.40
C GLY A 581 -36.87 8.24 16.31
N GLN A 582 -35.81 8.63 17.02
CA GLN A 582 -34.57 7.85 17.14
C GLN A 582 -34.76 6.70 18.14
N GLY A 583 -34.59 5.46 17.67
CA GLY A 583 -34.40 4.26 18.50
C GLY A 583 -32.89 3.98 18.73
N PRO A 584 -32.54 3.20 19.77
CA PRO A 584 -31.19 3.18 20.32
C PRO A 584 -30.19 2.32 19.51
N LEU A 585 -28.94 2.76 19.57
CA LEU A 585 -27.73 2.05 19.17
C LEU A 585 -27.64 0.65 19.77
N TYR A 586 -27.42 -0.36 18.94
CA TYR A 586 -26.53 -1.49 19.25
C TYR A 586 -25.87 -2.04 17.98
N GLN A 587 -24.63 -2.48 18.17
CA GLN A 587 -23.71 -3.05 17.21
C GLN A 587 -24.36 -4.09 16.29
N SER A 588 -24.06 -3.99 14.99
CA SER A 588 -24.15 -5.11 14.07
C SER A 588 -22.81 -5.26 13.36
N PRO A 589 -22.26 -6.47 13.22
CA PRO A 589 -21.04 -6.69 12.47
C PRO A 589 -21.34 -6.53 10.98
N MET A 590 -20.64 -5.60 10.31
CA MET A 590 -20.73 -5.48 8.86
C MET A 590 -20.00 -6.65 8.18
N PRO A 591 -20.48 -7.06 6.99
CA PRO A 591 -20.05 -8.29 6.33
C PRO A 591 -18.58 -8.20 5.92
N GLN A 592 -17.88 -9.33 6.04
CA GLN A 592 -16.57 -9.51 5.44
C GLN A 592 -16.62 -9.08 3.97
N ALA A 593 -15.62 -8.29 3.57
CA ALA A 593 -15.38 -7.95 2.19
C ALA A 593 -15.42 -9.24 1.37
N SER A 594 -16.23 -9.25 0.31
CA SER A 594 -16.25 -10.29 -0.69
C SER A 594 -14.80 -10.56 -1.11
N SER A 595 -14.32 -11.75 -0.77
CA SER A 595 -13.09 -12.32 -1.30
C SER A 595 -13.10 -12.09 -2.81
N SER A 596 -12.13 -11.32 -3.30
CA SER A 596 -11.58 -11.54 -4.63
C SER A 596 -11.47 -13.04 -4.83
N GLU A 597 -12.05 -13.59 -5.90
CA GLU A 597 -11.95 -15.01 -6.24
C GLU A 597 -10.52 -15.49 -5.99
N GLU A 598 -10.30 -16.09 -4.82
CA GLU A 598 -9.06 -16.78 -4.54
C GLU A 598 -9.05 -17.90 -5.56
N ILE A 599 -8.05 -17.88 -6.43
CA ILE A 599 -7.73 -19.05 -7.24
C ILE A 599 -7.48 -20.15 -6.22
N ASP A 600 -8.46 -21.04 -6.10
CA ASP A 600 -8.47 -22.11 -5.13
C ASP A 600 -7.29 -23.04 -5.45
N MET A 601 -6.19 -22.81 -4.73
CA MET A 601 -4.97 -23.60 -4.83
C MET A 601 -5.24 -25.06 -4.42
N GLU A 602 -6.27 -25.33 -3.61
CA GLU A 602 -6.76 -26.68 -3.30
C GLU A 602 -7.53 -27.28 -4.49
N ALA A 603 -8.29 -26.49 -5.26
CA ALA A 603 -8.90 -26.95 -6.51
C ALA A 603 -7.85 -27.25 -7.59
N LEU A 604 -6.76 -26.48 -7.64
CA LEU A 604 -5.62 -26.73 -8.54
C LEU A 604 -4.82 -27.96 -8.09
N GLU A 605 -4.62 -28.15 -6.78
CA GLU A 605 -4.14 -29.41 -6.19
C GLU A 605 -5.10 -30.58 -6.49
N GLY A 606 -6.42 -30.32 -6.53
CA GLY A 606 -7.47 -31.27 -6.89
C GLY A 606 -7.43 -31.68 -8.36
N ILE A 607 -7.14 -30.75 -9.28
CA ILE A 607 -6.92 -31.03 -10.69
C ILE A 607 -5.65 -31.89 -10.86
N LEU A 608 -4.55 -31.50 -10.20
CA LEU A 608 -3.29 -32.28 -10.18
C LEU A 608 -3.48 -33.68 -9.56
N SER A 609 -4.31 -33.79 -8.51
CA SER A 609 -4.67 -35.06 -7.84
C SER A 609 -5.60 -35.93 -8.70
N SER A 610 -6.57 -35.34 -9.41
CA SER A 610 -7.49 -36.09 -10.29
C SER A 610 -6.77 -36.65 -11.53
N ILE A 611 -5.79 -35.91 -12.05
CA ILE A 611 -4.88 -36.39 -13.10
C ILE A 611 -4.05 -37.58 -12.60
N CYS A 612 -3.60 -37.55 -11.34
CA CYS A 612 -2.91 -38.69 -10.70
C CYS A 612 -3.83 -39.90 -10.43
N GLN A 613 -5.09 -39.68 -10.07
CA GLN A 613 -6.03 -40.75 -9.69
C GLN A 613 -6.64 -41.48 -10.91
N ASN A 614 -6.92 -40.76 -12.00
CA ASN A 614 -7.48 -41.36 -13.23
C ASN A 614 -6.49 -42.29 -13.95
N THR A 615 -5.17 -42.13 -13.72
CA THR A 615 -4.15 -43.04 -14.27
C THR A 615 -3.99 -44.39 -13.54
N ASN A 616 -4.57 -44.55 -12.34
CA ASN A 616 -4.51 -45.83 -11.60
C ASN A 616 -5.64 -46.81 -11.96
N LYS A 617 -6.65 -46.38 -12.72
CA LYS A 617 -7.79 -47.23 -13.12
C LYS A 617 -7.62 -47.92 -14.48
N ASP A 618 -6.80 -47.37 -15.37
CA ASP A 618 -6.60 -47.89 -16.74
C ASP A 618 -5.32 -48.75 -16.91
N LEU A 619 -4.77 -49.27 -15.81
CA LEU A 619 -3.46 -49.96 -15.78
C LEU A 619 -3.45 -51.26 -14.94
N ASN A 620 -4.61 -51.89 -14.76
CA ASN A 620 -4.72 -53.29 -14.34
C ASN A 620 -5.20 -54.18 -15.48
#